data_AF-A0AAJ2VEB8-F1
#
_entry.id   AF-A0AAJ2VEB8-F1
#
_cell.length_a   1.000
_cell.length_b   1.000
_cell.length_c   1.000
_cell.angle_alpha   90.00
_cell.angle_beta   90.00
_cell.angle_gamma   90.00
#
_symmetry.space_group_name_H-M   'P 1'
#
loop_
_entity.id
_entity.type
_entity.pdbx_description
1 polymer ?
#
loop_
_entity_poly.entity_id
_entity_poly.type
_entity_poly.pdbx_seq_one_letter_code
_entity_poly.pdbx_strand_id
1 'polypeptide(L)'
;MSTIIQDIAEQVLVKYGSLREPNYFELSVPSFDASALKESIEHIAEAQDYSDVNDDVCYRLDINGSIGCYEIFISWVGNYVAILENSDKSGRQVISGAGCDHLLNQIIEKIVSAGFVILEKSVLLMNMDFTLINSGDDFAPVYKVLFTDHDIRFS
;
A
#
# COMPACT_ATOMS: atom_id res chain seq x y z
N MET A 1 -17.57 -12.51 -1.08
CA MET A 1 -16.41 -12.62 -1.98
C MET A 1 -16.62 -11.67 -3.15
N SER A 2 -16.12 -10.44 -3.15
CA SER A 2 -15.31 -9.74 -2.13
C SER A 2 -15.60 -8.23 -2.28
N THR A 3 -16.34 -7.64 -1.33
CA THR A 3 -16.72 -6.21 -1.36
C THR A 3 -15.50 -5.30 -1.48
N ILE A 4 -14.35 -5.71 -0.94
CA ILE A 4 -13.11 -4.94 -1.01
C ILE A 4 -12.45 -4.98 -2.40
N ILE A 5 -12.55 -6.08 -3.16
CA ILE A 5 -11.99 -6.13 -4.53
C ILE A 5 -12.82 -5.27 -5.47
N GLN A 6 -14.14 -5.28 -5.29
CA GLN A 6 -15.02 -4.40 -6.06
C GLN A 6 -14.74 -2.93 -5.74
N ASP A 7 -14.62 -2.58 -4.46
CA ASP A 7 -14.26 -1.23 -4.02
C ASP A 7 -12.90 -0.78 -4.58
N ILE A 8 -11.87 -1.64 -4.50
CA ILE A 8 -10.55 -1.36 -5.11
C ILE A 8 -10.69 -1.14 -6.61
N ALA A 9 -11.44 -1.97 -7.33
CA ALA A 9 -11.64 -1.81 -8.77
C ALA A 9 -12.34 -0.47 -9.10
N GLU A 10 -13.30 -0.04 -8.27
CA GLU A 10 -13.95 1.26 -8.40
C GLU A 10 -12.97 2.41 -8.16
N GLN A 11 -12.11 2.34 -7.12
CA GLN A 11 -11.07 3.35 -6.87
C GLN A 11 -10.04 3.41 -8.00
N VAL A 12 -9.63 2.26 -8.53
CA VAL A 12 -8.72 2.17 -9.68
C VAL A 12 -9.38 2.79 -10.91
N LEU A 13 -10.66 2.53 -11.17
CA LEU A 13 -11.37 3.17 -12.29
C LEU A 13 -11.44 4.70 -12.13
N VAL A 14 -11.62 5.20 -10.90
CA VAL A 14 -11.60 6.64 -10.64
C VAL A 14 -10.22 7.25 -10.90
N LYS A 15 -9.14 6.59 -10.44
CA LYS A 15 -7.78 7.11 -10.52
C LYS A 15 -7.11 6.92 -11.88
N TYR A 16 -7.34 5.77 -12.52
CA TYR A 16 -6.69 5.40 -13.78
C TYR A 16 -7.63 5.51 -15.01
N GLY A 17 -8.93 5.69 -14.81
CA GLY A 17 -9.92 5.76 -15.88
C GLY A 17 -10.25 4.41 -16.56
N SER A 18 -9.43 3.38 -16.38
CA SER A 18 -9.64 2.05 -16.94
C SER A 18 -8.94 0.95 -16.13
N LEU A 19 -9.52 -0.25 -16.14
CA LEU A 19 -8.86 -1.48 -15.68
C LEU A 19 -8.01 -2.12 -16.80
N ARG A 20 -8.31 -1.81 -18.06
CA ARG A 20 -7.61 -2.32 -19.25
C ARG A 20 -7.09 -1.14 -20.05
N GLU A 21 -5.77 -1.06 -20.22
CA GLU A 21 -5.09 0.14 -20.72
C GLU A 21 -5.34 1.38 -19.81
N PRO A 22 -4.95 1.31 -18.53
CA PRO A 22 -5.11 2.43 -17.60
C PRO A 22 -4.39 3.70 -18.10
N ASN A 23 -4.88 4.89 -17.73
CA ASN A 23 -4.21 6.16 -18.03
C ASN A 23 -3.22 6.51 -16.92
N TYR A 24 -1.93 6.30 -17.17
CA TYR A 24 -0.88 6.47 -16.16
C TYR A 24 -0.42 7.93 -15.97
N PHE A 25 -0.89 8.89 -16.79
CA PHE A 25 -0.45 10.28 -16.69
C PHE A 25 -0.86 10.97 -15.37
N GLU A 26 -1.86 10.45 -14.67
CA GLU A 26 -2.37 11.01 -13.40
C GLU A 26 -1.86 10.27 -12.15
N LEU A 27 -0.90 9.34 -12.33
CA LEU A 27 -0.43 8.46 -11.27
C LEU A 27 0.65 9.04 -10.38
N SER A 28 1.45 9.97 -10.87
CA SER A 28 2.49 10.66 -10.10
C SER A 28 1.95 11.71 -9.12
N VAL A 29 0.63 11.72 -8.88
CA VAL A 29 -0.04 12.68 -8.01
C VAL A 29 -0.65 11.96 -6.80
N PRO A 30 -0.08 12.14 -5.60
CA PRO A 30 -0.65 11.64 -4.36
C PRO A 30 -2.07 12.19 -4.11
N SER A 31 -2.93 11.40 -3.49
CA SER A 31 -4.21 11.90 -2.97
C SER A 31 -3.95 12.82 -1.76
N PHE A 32 -4.84 13.78 -1.52
CA PHE A 32 -4.75 14.66 -0.35
C PHE A 32 -4.71 13.86 0.96
N ASP A 33 -5.55 12.83 1.07
CA ASP A 33 -5.63 11.97 2.24
C ASP A 33 -4.33 11.17 2.45
N ALA A 34 -3.71 10.67 1.38
CA ALA A 34 -2.44 9.95 1.47
C ALA A 34 -1.31 10.85 1.96
N SER A 35 -1.23 12.08 1.45
CA SER A 35 -0.24 13.07 1.90
C SER A 35 -0.44 13.44 3.38
N ALA A 36 -1.69 13.69 3.79
CA ALA A 36 -2.01 14.00 5.17
C ALA A 36 -1.70 12.85 6.14
N LEU A 37 -1.91 11.60 5.71
CA LEU A 37 -1.56 10.42 6.49
C LEU A 37 -0.04 10.26 6.60
N LYS A 38 0.71 10.45 5.51
CA LYS A 38 2.17 10.43 5.52
C LYS A 38 2.74 11.43 6.53
N GLU A 39 2.35 12.69 6.43
CA GLU A 39 2.79 13.76 7.36
C GLU A 39 2.44 13.40 8.81
N SER A 40 1.25 12.84 9.03
CA SER A 40 0.83 12.37 10.36
C SER A 40 1.72 11.26 10.92
N ILE A 41 2.17 10.33 10.08
CA ILE A 41 3.06 9.24 10.48
C ILE A 41 4.46 9.78 10.80
N GLU A 42 4.97 10.72 10.00
CA GLU A 42 6.26 11.39 10.23
C GLU A 42 6.28 12.22 11.54
N HIS A 43 5.11 12.63 12.04
CA HIS A 43 4.98 13.23 13.37
C HIS A 43 5.02 12.22 14.52
N ILE A 44 4.75 10.95 14.26
CA ILE A 44 4.73 9.87 15.26
C ILE A 44 6.09 9.17 15.32
N ALA A 45 6.72 8.94 14.18
CA ALA A 45 7.96 8.19 14.05
C ALA A 45 8.91 8.86 13.05
N GLU A 46 10.21 8.70 13.29
CA GLU A 46 11.20 8.98 12.25
C GLU A 46 11.02 7.95 11.13
N ALA A 47 10.60 8.44 9.95
CA ALA A 47 10.34 7.64 8.78
C ALA A 47 11.28 8.04 7.65
N GLN A 48 11.82 7.04 6.96
CA GLN A 48 12.58 7.25 5.73
C GLN A 48 11.67 7.03 4.53
N ASP A 49 11.47 8.07 3.73
CA ASP A 49 10.65 8.03 2.52
C ASP A 49 11.47 7.56 1.31
N TYR A 50 11.03 6.46 0.70
CA TYR A 50 11.65 5.81 -0.45
C TYR A 50 10.76 5.82 -1.69
N SER A 51 9.72 6.65 -1.72
CA SER A 51 8.75 6.70 -2.82
C SER A 51 9.39 7.18 -4.12
N ASP A 52 9.22 6.45 -5.22
CA ASP A 52 9.56 6.93 -6.56
C ASP A 52 8.33 7.47 -7.26
N VAL A 53 8.16 8.80 -7.29
CA VAL A 53 7.00 9.45 -7.90
C VAL A 53 6.83 9.19 -9.41
N ASN A 54 7.83 8.61 -10.09
CA ASN A 54 7.73 8.28 -11.50
C ASN A 54 7.17 6.88 -11.74
N ASP A 55 7.40 5.95 -10.81
CA ASP A 55 7.14 4.51 -11.00
C ASP A 55 6.20 3.92 -9.93
N ASP A 56 6.09 4.55 -8.76
CA ASP A 56 5.22 4.13 -7.66
C ASP A 56 3.87 4.86 -7.66
N VAL A 57 2.86 4.18 -7.12
CA VAL A 57 1.52 4.74 -6.86
C VAL A 57 1.21 4.76 -5.37
N CYS A 58 2.25 4.90 -4.56
CA CYS A 58 2.15 4.97 -3.12
C CYS A 58 3.30 5.76 -2.50
N TYR A 59 3.10 6.13 -1.24
CA TYR A 59 4.24 6.42 -0.39
C TYR A 59 4.82 5.13 0.18
N ARG A 60 6.14 4.98 0.15
CA ARG A 60 6.87 3.91 0.82
C ARG A 60 7.70 4.49 1.96
N LEU A 61 7.31 4.17 3.19
CA LEU A 61 7.96 4.66 4.40
C LEU A 61 8.60 3.50 5.16
N ASP A 62 9.90 3.58 5.42
CA ASP A 62 10.59 2.65 6.29
C ASP A 62 10.68 3.25 7.69
N ILE A 63 10.25 2.49 8.69
CA ILE A 63 10.16 2.92 10.09
C ILE A 63 10.84 1.88 10.98
N ASN A 64 11.73 2.36 11.83
CA ASN A 64 12.30 1.56 12.91
C ASN A 64 11.34 1.55 14.10
N GLY A 65 10.63 0.44 14.26
CA GLY A 65 9.81 0.14 15.42
C GLY A 65 10.60 -0.04 16.70
N SER A 66 9.87 -0.29 17.79
CA SER A 66 10.47 -0.62 19.08
C SER A 66 11.11 -2.01 19.08
N ILE A 67 10.57 -2.94 18.29
CA ILE A 67 10.98 -4.36 18.27
C ILE A 67 11.30 -4.91 16.87
N GLY A 68 11.07 -4.13 15.81
CA GLY A 68 11.28 -4.54 14.43
C GLY A 68 11.35 -3.35 13.46
N CYS A 69 11.66 -3.62 12.19
CA CYS A 69 11.64 -2.63 11.12
C CYS A 69 10.43 -2.88 10.21
N TYR A 70 9.68 -1.83 9.89
CA TYR A 70 8.45 -1.92 9.12
C TYR A 70 8.51 -1.04 7.88
N GLU A 71 7.99 -1.56 6.78
CA GLU A 71 7.72 -0.82 5.55
C GLU A 71 6.22 -0.55 5.47
N ILE A 72 5.84 0.72 5.40
CA ILE A 72 4.45 1.18 5.28
C ILE A 72 4.24 1.73 3.88
N PHE A 73 3.31 1.12 3.16
CA PHE A 73 2.90 1.53 1.83
C PHE A 73 1.55 2.21 1.92
N ILE A 74 1.47 3.51 1.59
CA ILE A 74 0.23 4.30 1.61
C ILE A 74 -0.20 4.53 0.16
N SER A 75 -1.29 3.89 -0.27
CA SER A 75 -1.74 3.99 -1.66
C SER A 75 -2.18 5.41 -1.99
N TRP A 76 -1.89 5.85 -3.21
CA TRP A 76 -2.49 7.05 -3.81
C TRP A 76 -3.81 6.75 -4.52
N VAL A 77 -4.21 5.46 -4.55
CA VAL A 77 -5.43 4.93 -5.16
C VAL A 77 -6.36 4.50 -4.03
N GLY A 78 -7.36 5.33 -3.71
CA GLY A 78 -8.22 5.08 -2.56
C GLY A 78 -7.46 5.14 -1.22
N ASN A 79 -8.12 4.71 -0.15
CA ASN A 79 -7.61 4.82 1.21
C ASN A 79 -7.13 3.45 1.74
N TYR A 80 -6.09 2.90 1.11
CA TYR A 80 -5.53 1.60 1.47
C TYR A 80 -4.07 1.70 1.92
N VAL A 81 -3.70 0.85 2.87
CA VAL A 81 -2.34 0.72 3.39
C VAL A 81 -1.91 -0.74 3.41
N ALA A 82 -0.65 -1.01 3.08
CA ALA A 82 0.01 -2.27 3.41
C ALA A 82 1.13 -2.01 4.41
N ILE A 83 1.23 -2.85 5.45
CA ILE A 83 2.31 -2.81 6.43
C ILE A 83 3.06 -4.12 6.37
N LEU A 84 4.37 -4.05 6.15
CA LEU A 84 5.25 -5.20 6.01
C LEU A 84 6.34 -5.14 7.08
N GLU A 85 6.49 -6.19 7.88
CA GLU A 85 7.67 -6.35 8.73
C GLU A 85 8.80 -6.96 7.89
N ASN A 86 9.97 -6.30 7.93
CA ASN A 86 11.16 -6.79 7.25
C ASN A 86 11.82 -7.88 8.09
N SER A 87 11.70 -9.12 7.64
CA SER A 87 12.31 -10.30 8.24
C SER A 87 13.45 -10.79 7.34
N ASP A 88 14.68 -10.73 7.85
CA ASP A 88 15.92 -11.02 7.12
C ASP A 88 15.99 -12.39 6.41
N LYS A 89 15.07 -13.33 6.71
CA LYS A 89 15.23 -14.75 6.31
C LYS A 89 14.00 -15.42 5.70
N SER A 90 12.81 -14.82 5.78
CA SER A 90 11.56 -15.54 5.44
C SER A 90 10.71 -14.86 4.37
N GLY A 91 11.08 -13.65 3.94
CA GLY A 91 10.18 -12.77 3.20
C GLY A 91 9.38 -11.88 4.15
N ARG A 92 8.71 -10.89 3.57
CA ARG A 92 8.04 -9.84 4.33
C ARG A 92 6.76 -10.35 4.99
N GLN A 93 6.65 -10.19 6.30
CA GLN A 93 5.43 -10.56 7.02
C GLN A 93 4.41 -9.42 6.89
N VAL A 94 3.21 -9.73 6.41
CA VAL A 94 2.14 -8.73 6.34
C VAL A 94 1.55 -8.53 7.74
N ILE A 95 1.51 -7.28 8.19
CA ILE A 95 0.89 -6.87 9.44
C ILE A 95 -0.44 -6.19 9.13
N SER A 96 -1.55 -6.76 9.60
CA SER A 96 -2.90 -6.21 9.38
C SER A 96 -3.58 -5.74 10.66
N GLY A 97 -2.89 -5.75 11.80
CA GLY A 97 -3.45 -5.36 13.08
C GLY A 97 -2.40 -5.14 14.16
N ALA A 98 -2.84 -4.60 15.29
CA ALA A 98 -1.98 -4.29 16.42
C ALA A 98 -1.30 -5.54 17.00
N GLY A 99 -0.07 -5.36 17.46
CA GLY A 99 0.77 -6.42 18.02
C GLY A 99 1.50 -5.95 19.28
N CYS A 100 2.73 -6.43 19.46
CA CYS A 100 3.54 -6.14 20.64
C CYS A 100 4.34 -4.82 20.53
N ASP A 101 4.51 -4.27 19.33
CA ASP A 101 5.27 -3.03 19.11
C ASP A 101 4.40 -1.80 19.40
N HIS A 102 4.74 -1.05 20.43
CA HIS A 102 3.97 0.12 20.84
C HIS A 102 3.98 1.23 19.77
N LEU A 103 5.13 1.46 19.12
CA LEU A 103 5.24 2.50 18.09
C LEU A 103 4.40 2.11 16.86
N LEU A 104 4.49 0.86 16.43
CA LEU A 104 3.66 0.37 15.33
C LEU A 104 2.17 0.48 15.66
N ASN A 105 1.76 0.14 16.89
CA ASN A 105 0.36 0.23 17.29
C ASN A 105 -0.17 1.67 17.23
N GLN A 106 0.63 2.67 17.62
CA GLN A 106 0.25 4.08 17.46
C GLN A 106 0.06 4.46 15.99
N ILE A 107 0.93 3.96 15.11
CA ILE A 107 0.81 4.19 13.67
C ILE A 107 -0.43 3.51 13.10
N ILE A 108 -0.71 2.25 13.48
CA ILE A 108 -1.93 1.51 13.08
C ILE A 108 -3.18 2.26 13.53
N GLU A 109 -3.24 2.71 14.78
CA GLU A 109 -4.35 3.52 15.29
C GLU A 109 -4.53 4.80 14.47
N LYS A 110 -3.42 5.47 14.12
CA LYS A 110 -3.47 6.67 13.29
C LYS A 110 -4.02 6.38 11.89
N ILE A 111 -3.55 5.32 11.23
CA ILE A 111 -4.03 4.87 9.91
C ILE A 111 -5.53 4.62 9.94
N VAL A 112 -6.01 3.83 10.91
CA VAL A 112 -7.43 3.49 11.03
C VAL A 112 -8.27 4.73 11.36
N SER A 113 -7.80 5.61 12.25
CA SER A 113 -8.50 6.84 12.61
C SER A 113 -8.62 7.84 11.44
N ALA A 114 -7.68 7.79 10.48
CA ALA A 114 -7.73 8.56 9.25
C ALA A 114 -8.66 7.96 8.19
N GLY A 115 -9.30 6.82 8.48
CA GLY A 115 -10.24 6.16 7.57
C GLY A 115 -9.59 5.26 6.53
N PHE A 116 -8.32 4.91 6.71
CA PHE A 116 -7.60 3.98 5.82
C PHE A 116 -7.82 2.52 6.25
N VAL A 117 -7.84 1.64 5.26
CA VAL A 117 -7.95 0.19 5.45
C VAL A 117 -6.57 -0.45 5.31
N ILE A 118 -6.12 -1.14 6.36
CA ILE A 118 -4.89 -1.93 6.31
C ILE A 118 -5.22 -3.28 5.67
N LEU A 119 -4.60 -3.57 4.54
CA LEU A 119 -4.88 -4.77 3.75
C LEU A 119 -4.18 -6.01 4.32
N GLU A 120 -4.94 -7.09 4.45
CA GLU A 120 -4.41 -8.39 4.85
C GLU A 120 -3.67 -9.08 3.69
N LYS A 121 -2.75 -10.01 4.03
CA LYS A 121 -2.02 -10.83 3.05
C LYS A 121 -2.94 -11.50 2.03
N SER A 122 -4.08 -12.00 2.49
CA SER A 122 -5.06 -12.68 1.64
C SER A 122 -5.59 -11.77 0.52
N VAL A 123 -5.79 -10.48 0.80
CA VAL A 123 -6.27 -9.47 -0.16
C VAL A 123 -5.14 -9.00 -1.06
N LEU A 124 -3.95 -8.72 -0.51
CA LEU A 124 -2.77 -8.30 -1.28
C LEU A 124 -2.39 -9.29 -2.38
N LEU A 125 -2.62 -10.58 -2.13
CA LEU A 125 -2.36 -11.69 -3.06
C LEU A 125 -3.53 -11.99 -4.02
N MET A 126 -4.69 -11.37 -3.86
CA MET A 126 -5.80 -11.56 -4.81
C MET A 126 -5.44 -10.92 -6.14
N ASN A 127 -5.67 -11.66 -7.22
CA ASN A 127 -5.60 -11.10 -8.57
C ASN A 127 -6.90 -10.37 -8.89
N MET A 128 -6.78 -9.24 -9.57
CA MET A 128 -7.87 -8.52 -10.20
C MET A 128 -7.65 -8.42 -11.71
N ASP A 129 -8.75 -8.27 -12.47
CA ASP A 129 -8.72 -7.96 -13.91
C ASP A 129 -8.17 -6.53 -14.07
N PHE A 130 -6.85 -6.43 -14.22
CA PHE A 130 -6.10 -5.19 -14.35
C PHE A 130 -4.81 -5.45 -15.14
N THR A 131 -4.62 -4.71 -16.22
CA THR A 131 -3.45 -4.84 -17.08
C THR A 131 -2.34 -3.91 -16.62
N LEU A 132 -1.29 -4.47 -16.01
CA LEU A 132 -0.06 -3.72 -15.71
C LEU A 132 0.70 -3.45 -17.00
N ILE A 133 1.06 -2.18 -17.26
CA ILE A 133 1.90 -1.82 -18.41
C ILE A 133 3.23 -2.58 -18.34
N ASN A 134 3.73 -3.01 -19.49
CA ASN A 134 4.99 -3.74 -19.66
C ASN A 134 5.06 -5.15 -19.02
N SER A 135 3.97 -5.64 -18.39
CA SER A 135 3.93 -7.00 -17.85
C SER A 135 3.40 -8.04 -18.85
N GLY A 136 2.60 -7.61 -19.84
CA GLY A 136 1.90 -8.52 -20.75
C GLY A 136 0.80 -9.35 -20.08
N ASP A 137 0.58 -9.16 -18.77
CA ASP A 137 -0.38 -9.90 -17.97
C ASP A 137 -1.70 -9.11 -17.81
N ASP A 138 -2.82 -9.80 -18.05
CA ASP A 138 -4.17 -9.23 -17.90
C ASP A 138 -4.69 -9.27 -16.45
N PHE A 139 -3.93 -9.90 -15.55
CA PHE A 139 -4.29 -10.05 -14.15
C PHE A 139 -3.12 -9.65 -13.27
N ALA A 140 -3.36 -8.68 -12.40
CA ALA A 140 -2.37 -8.19 -11.46
C ALA A 140 -2.81 -8.47 -10.02
N PRO A 141 -1.88 -8.84 -9.13
CA PRO A 141 -2.17 -8.91 -7.71
C PRO A 141 -2.45 -7.51 -7.17
N VAL A 142 -3.41 -7.38 -6.25
CA VAL A 142 -3.83 -6.10 -5.63
C VAL A 142 -2.65 -5.28 -5.14
N TYR A 143 -1.64 -5.93 -4.54
CA TYR A 143 -0.43 -5.25 -4.09
C TYR A 143 0.24 -4.44 -5.23
N LYS A 144 0.35 -5.03 -6.42
CA LYS A 144 0.99 -4.35 -7.55
C LYS A 144 0.16 -3.23 -8.11
N VAL A 145 -1.16 -3.38 -8.07
CA VAL A 145 -2.09 -2.36 -8.55
C VAL A 145 -2.08 -1.13 -7.64
N LEU A 146 -1.98 -1.31 -6.33
CA LEU A 146 -2.15 -0.23 -5.35
C LEU A 146 -0.85 0.42 -4.88
N PHE A 147 0.31 -0.25 -5.01
CA PHE A 147 1.54 0.22 -4.38
C PHE A 147 2.70 0.35 -5.36
N THR A 148 3.15 -0.74 -5.96
CA THR A 148 4.35 -0.75 -6.80
C THR A 148 4.39 -1.99 -7.70
N ASP A 149 4.96 -1.88 -8.89
CA ASP A 149 5.08 -3.00 -9.83
C ASP A 149 6.10 -4.08 -9.39
N HIS A 150 6.90 -3.74 -8.37
CA HIS A 150 7.96 -4.58 -7.85
C HIS A 150 7.44 -5.88 -7.23
N ASP A 151 8.09 -6.98 -7.56
CA ASP A 151 7.78 -8.28 -6.96
C ASP A 151 8.21 -8.32 -5.49
N ILE A 152 7.24 -8.42 -4.59
CA ILE A 152 7.46 -8.72 -3.18
C ILE A 152 7.05 -10.16 -2.85
N ARG A 153 7.93 -10.86 -2.14
CA ARG A 153 7.60 -12.16 -1.52
C ARG A 153 7.06 -11.94 -0.10
N PHE A 154 5.81 -12.33 0.11
CA PHE A 154 5.19 -12.37 1.44
C PHE A 154 5.44 -13.72 2.12
N SER A 155 5.76 -13.69 3.41
CA SER A 155 5.89 -14.87 4.28
C SER A 155 4.54 -15.30 4.86
#